data_AF-A0A0C3P528-F1
#
_entry.id   AF-A0A0C3P528-F1
#
_cell.length_a   1.000
_cell.length_b   1.000
_cell.length_c   1.000
_cell.angle_alpha   90.00
_cell.angle_beta   90.00
_cell.angle_gamma   90.00
#
_symmetry.space_group_name_H-M   'P 1'
#
loop_
_entity.id
_entity.type
_entity.pdbx_description
1 polymer ?
#
loop_
_entity_poly.entity_id
_entity_poly.type
_entity_poly.pdbx_seq_one_letter_code
_entity_poly.pdbx_strand_id
1 'polypeptide(L)'
;MYVRGRSLMVTILSTPAGRTNQHLISPLWNFHGNSQRLRLWVKILTRRFIALLTSTFSSYALYQAFQDPIQGLYTDDASLPLGQGLGLRQEYKFGLYSYCAYVNGSAGSCSNHTVASRFEPYSAITADMLQNYSQYSDYIFVDTTFKNSSYLGYNSHVAYYFLLFGTLFAFLSLLTGVLRHTFLFFISAALAILSTIFILIGAAIWTSLVKKAEGVNTLQISSGVPDGISMSYGTGIYLSWAAFACLAASIVPYLISCCTYRG
;
A
#
# COMPACT_ATOMS: atom_id res chain seq x y z
N MET A 1 11.18 51.09 11.53
CA MET A 1 11.90 49.84 11.20
C MET A 1 11.05 49.05 10.23
N TYR A 2 11.55 48.91 9.00
CA TYR A 2 10.91 48.25 7.86
C TYR A 2 11.71 46.97 7.59
N VAL A 3 11.07 45.82 7.40
CA VAL A 3 11.45 44.67 6.54
C VAL A 3 10.39 43.58 6.80
N ARG A 4 9.39 43.37 5.93
CA ARG A 4 9.33 42.75 4.59
C ARG A 4 8.77 41.32 4.68
N GLY A 5 7.50 41.17 4.33
CA GLY A 5 6.88 39.88 4.05
C GLY A 5 7.50 39.21 2.82
N ARG A 6 7.52 37.88 2.82
CA ARG A 6 7.73 37.08 1.61
C ARG A 6 6.55 36.16 1.41
N SER A 7 5.78 36.51 0.40
CA SER A 7 4.81 35.68 -0.29
C SER A 7 5.55 34.50 -0.93
N LEU A 8 5.11 33.27 -0.67
CA LEU A 8 5.59 32.06 -1.33
C LEU A 8 4.59 31.71 -2.43
N MET A 9 4.87 32.23 -3.62
CA MET A 9 4.18 31.92 -4.87
C MET A 9 4.74 30.60 -5.40
N VAL A 10 3.98 29.51 -5.26
CA VAL A 10 4.31 28.22 -5.88
C VAL A 10 3.85 28.27 -7.33
N THR A 11 4.81 28.43 -8.23
CA THR A 11 4.60 28.35 -9.68
C THR A 11 4.58 26.87 -10.07
N ILE A 12 3.42 26.38 -10.50
CA ILE A 12 3.26 25.04 -11.09
C ILE A 12 3.68 25.15 -12.55
N LEU A 13 4.86 24.62 -12.90
CA LEU A 13 5.25 24.46 -14.30
C LEU A 13 4.89 23.03 -14.76
N SER A 14 3.92 22.94 -15.66
CA SER A 14 3.51 21.72 -16.36
C SER A 14 4.46 21.38 -17.52
N THR A 15 4.42 20.10 -17.93
CA THR A 15 4.89 19.46 -19.19
C THR A 15 6.25 18.71 -19.15
N PRO A 16 6.51 17.77 -20.08
CA PRO A 16 5.80 16.51 -20.30
C PRO A 16 6.77 15.29 -20.33
N ALA A 17 6.22 14.12 -20.66
CA ALA A 17 6.85 12.81 -20.67
C ALA A 17 8.22 12.71 -21.38
N GLY A 18 9.11 11.92 -20.77
CA GLY A 18 10.14 11.17 -21.50
C GLY A 18 11.59 11.42 -21.05
N ARG A 19 12.24 10.30 -20.69
CA ARG A 19 13.70 10.09 -20.74
C ARG A 19 14.53 10.52 -19.50
N THR A 20 14.86 9.48 -18.71
CA THR A 20 16.12 9.24 -17.98
C THR A 20 17.11 10.40 -17.83
N ASN A 21 17.32 10.87 -16.60
CA ASN A 21 18.65 11.09 -16.01
C ASN A 21 18.51 11.36 -14.49
N GLN A 22 19.01 10.43 -13.69
CA GLN A 22 19.17 10.59 -12.24
C GLN A 22 20.47 11.34 -11.95
N HIS A 23 20.53 12.67 -12.10
CA HIS A 23 21.58 13.45 -11.44
C HIS A 23 21.10 14.86 -11.14
N LEU A 24 21.40 15.31 -9.91
CA LEU A 24 21.38 16.68 -9.40
C LEU A 24 20.02 17.32 -9.09
N ILE A 25 19.48 17.03 -7.90
CA ILE A 25 19.00 18.08 -6.99
C ILE A 25 19.31 17.66 -5.55
N SER A 26 20.36 18.23 -4.96
CA SER A 26 20.55 18.31 -3.51
C SER A 26 20.13 19.71 -3.05
N PRO A 27 19.29 19.82 -2.02
CA PRO A 27 19.40 20.90 -1.07
C PRO A 27 19.93 20.35 0.25
N LEU A 28 21.02 20.95 0.70
CA LEU A 28 21.60 20.84 2.03
C LEU A 28 20.51 21.03 3.10
N TRP A 29 20.10 19.94 3.73
CA TRP A 29 19.51 19.95 5.06
C TRP A 29 20.45 19.15 5.98
N ASN A 30 21.36 19.88 6.62
CA ASN A 30 22.27 19.35 7.63
C ASN A 30 21.50 19.17 8.95
N PHE A 31 20.82 18.04 9.10
CA PHE A 31 20.40 17.51 10.40
C PHE A 31 21.32 16.33 10.74
N HIS A 32 22.35 16.63 11.55
CA HIS A 32 23.34 15.68 12.01
C HIS A 32 22.68 14.75 13.07
N GLY A 33 22.34 13.52 12.67
CA GLY A 33 21.89 12.48 13.61
C GLY A 33 20.82 11.48 13.10
N ASN A 34 20.06 11.80 12.04
CA ASN A 34 18.91 10.96 11.60
C ASN A 34 18.86 10.70 10.08
N SER A 35 20.02 10.83 9.41
CA SER A 35 20.18 10.84 7.94
C SER A 35 19.75 9.54 7.25
N GLN A 36 19.91 8.38 7.89
CA GLN A 36 19.52 7.08 7.31
C GLN A 36 18.00 6.90 7.26
N ARG A 37 17.27 7.26 8.33
CA ARG A 37 15.81 7.18 8.36
C ARG A 37 15.17 8.16 7.38
N LEU A 38 15.66 9.40 7.31
CA LEU A 38 15.18 10.41 6.35
C LEU A 38 15.40 10.02 4.89
N ARG A 39 16.56 9.42 4.54
CA ARG A 39 16.79 8.87 3.19
C ARG A 39 15.85 7.70 2.88
N LEU A 40 15.53 6.88 3.89
CA LEU A 40 14.56 5.81 3.75
C LEU A 40 13.16 6.37 3.47
N TRP A 41 12.73 7.40 4.22
CA TRP A 41 11.44 8.07 4.02
C TRP A 41 11.33 8.71 2.64
N VAL A 42 12.36 9.42 2.17
CA VAL A 42 12.38 10.03 0.84
C VAL A 42 12.36 8.95 -0.26
N LYS A 43 13.11 7.85 -0.10
CA LYS A 43 13.06 6.70 -1.03
C LYS A 43 11.70 6.01 -1.02
N ILE A 44 11.03 5.93 0.13
CA ILE A 44 9.69 5.33 0.25
C ILE A 44 8.64 6.24 -0.42
N LEU A 45 8.72 7.56 -0.22
CA LEU A 45 7.86 8.57 -0.86
C LEU A 45 8.04 8.66 -2.38
N THR A 46 9.22 8.30 -2.91
CA THR A 46 9.51 8.31 -4.36
C THR A 46 9.25 6.98 -5.07
N ARG A 47 8.82 5.92 -4.36
CA ARG A 47 8.40 4.69 -5.03
C ARG A 47 7.08 4.90 -5.74
N ARG A 48 7.06 4.63 -7.05
CA ARG A 48 5.85 4.66 -7.90
C ARG A 48 4.78 3.65 -7.49
N PHE A 49 5.13 2.66 -6.66
CA PHE A 49 4.23 1.63 -6.17
C PHE A 49 4.51 1.33 -4.70
N ILE A 50 3.46 1.37 -3.88
CA ILE A 50 3.50 1.04 -2.47
C ILE A 50 2.68 -0.23 -2.27
N ALA A 51 3.38 -1.33 -2.03
CA ALA A 51 2.73 -2.62 -1.75
C ALA A 51 2.16 -2.61 -0.33
N LEU A 52 0.92 -3.07 -0.17
CA LEU A 52 0.25 -3.35 1.10
C LEU A 52 0.42 -4.82 1.51
N LEU A 53 0.44 -5.72 0.52
CA LEU A 53 0.73 -7.14 0.68
C LEU A 53 1.81 -7.55 -0.34
N THR A 54 2.74 -8.39 0.09
CA THR A 54 3.63 -9.14 -0.81
C THR A 54 3.40 -10.63 -0.60
N SER A 55 3.17 -11.38 -1.67
CA SER A 55 3.15 -12.84 -1.65
C SER A 55 4.28 -13.38 -2.51
N THR A 56 5.02 -14.33 -1.97
CA THR A 56 6.14 -14.99 -2.65
C THR A 56 5.86 -16.47 -2.78
N PHE A 57 6.23 -17.03 -3.92
CA PHE A 57 5.99 -18.42 -4.28
C PHE A 57 7.33 -19.14 -4.39
N SER A 58 7.40 -20.32 -3.77
CA SER A 58 8.57 -21.19 -3.82
C SER A 58 8.25 -22.46 -4.60
N SER A 59 8.99 -22.70 -5.68
CA SER A 59 8.89 -23.91 -6.48
C SER A 59 9.28 -25.18 -5.71
N TYR A 60 10.14 -25.05 -4.69
CA TYR A 60 10.61 -26.18 -3.88
C TYR A 60 9.51 -26.82 -3.03
N ALA A 61 8.65 -25.99 -2.42
CA ALA A 61 7.59 -26.48 -1.55
C ALA A 61 6.47 -27.17 -2.34
N LEU A 62 6.13 -26.66 -3.53
CA LEU A 62 5.18 -27.32 -4.43
C LEU A 62 5.72 -28.64 -5.00
N TYR A 63 7.01 -28.72 -5.33
CA TYR A 63 7.64 -29.97 -5.77
C TYR A 63 7.52 -31.07 -4.71
N GLN A 64 7.72 -30.73 -3.42
CA GLN A 64 7.54 -31.68 -2.33
C GLN A 64 6.09 -32.09 -2.13
N ALA A 65 5.13 -31.19 -2.35
CA ALA A 65 3.71 -31.47 -2.17
C ALA A 65 3.14 -32.42 -3.25
N PHE A 66 3.59 -32.28 -4.51
CA PHE A 66 3.03 -33.02 -5.64
C PHE A 66 3.90 -34.19 -6.14
N GLN A 67 5.16 -34.30 -5.68
CA GLN A 67 6.14 -35.34 -6.09
C GLN A 67 6.40 -35.47 -7.61
N ASP A 68 5.80 -34.63 -8.43
CA ASP A 68 6.01 -34.53 -9.87
C ASP A 68 6.60 -33.15 -10.26
N PRO A 69 7.51 -33.08 -11.25
CA PRO A 69 8.07 -31.82 -11.71
C PRO A 69 6.96 -30.98 -12.37
N ILE A 70 6.62 -29.87 -11.72
CA ILE A 70 5.63 -28.93 -12.23
C ILE A 70 6.25 -28.13 -13.38
N GLN A 71 6.13 -28.65 -14.60
CA GLN A 71 6.59 -27.96 -15.81
C GLN A 71 5.56 -26.93 -16.26
N GLY A 72 6.00 -25.68 -16.45
CA GLY A 72 5.18 -24.61 -17.03
C GLY A 72 4.20 -23.90 -16.09
N LEU A 73 4.23 -24.16 -14.78
CA LEU A 73 3.43 -23.37 -13.82
C LEU A 73 3.99 -21.96 -13.62
N TYR A 74 5.32 -21.83 -13.58
CA TYR A 74 5.99 -20.54 -13.46
C TYR A 74 6.45 -20.04 -14.82
N THR A 75 6.42 -18.73 -15.01
CA THR A 75 6.96 -18.06 -16.20
C THR A 75 8.25 -17.32 -15.86
N ASP A 76 9.21 -17.36 -16.79
CA ASP A 76 10.44 -16.58 -16.72
C ASP A 76 10.31 -15.22 -17.47
N ASP A 77 9.23 -15.06 -18.24
CA ASP A 77 9.00 -13.88 -19.06
C ASP A 77 8.24 -12.79 -18.29
N ALA A 78 8.99 -11.80 -17.81
CA ALA A 78 8.46 -10.67 -17.05
C ALA A 78 7.58 -9.71 -17.87
N SER A 79 7.62 -9.77 -19.20
CA SER A 79 6.87 -8.89 -20.11
C SER A 79 5.46 -9.38 -20.45
N LEU A 80 5.10 -10.60 -20.04
CA LEU A 80 3.78 -11.15 -20.33
C LEU A 80 2.67 -10.35 -19.62
N PRO A 81 1.48 -10.25 -20.22
CA PRO A 81 0.31 -9.68 -19.56
C PRO A 81 -0.16 -10.57 -18.40
N LEU A 82 -0.67 -9.94 -17.33
CA LEU A 82 -1.29 -10.66 -16.21
C LEU A 82 -2.75 -11.02 -16.55
N GLY A 83 -3.24 -12.10 -15.96
CA GLY A 83 -4.61 -12.61 -16.04
C GLY A 83 -4.91 -13.45 -17.28
N GLN A 84 -3.89 -13.95 -17.99
CA GLN A 84 -4.05 -14.71 -19.25
C GLN A 84 -3.66 -16.18 -19.15
N GLY A 85 -3.38 -16.71 -17.95
CA GLY A 85 -2.97 -18.10 -17.75
C GLY A 85 -1.62 -18.44 -18.37
N LEU A 86 -0.72 -17.45 -18.52
CA LEU A 86 0.59 -17.60 -19.16
C LEU A 86 1.72 -17.95 -18.17
N GLY A 87 1.35 -18.36 -16.96
CA GLY A 87 2.27 -18.79 -15.90
C GLY A 87 2.34 -17.80 -14.74
N LEU A 88 2.51 -18.36 -13.53
CA LEU A 88 2.72 -17.64 -12.29
C LEU A 88 4.09 -16.98 -12.23
N ARG A 89 4.14 -15.89 -11.48
CA ARG A 89 5.40 -15.24 -11.09
C ARG A 89 5.77 -15.54 -9.63
N GLN A 90 7.04 -15.36 -9.32
CA GLN A 90 7.61 -15.71 -8.04
C GLN A 90 7.22 -14.71 -6.94
N GLU A 91 6.96 -13.45 -7.29
CA GLU A 91 6.49 -12.43 -6.33
C GLU A 91 5.28 -11.66 -6.85
N TYR A 92 4.24 -11.54 -6.03
CA TYR A 92 3.11 -10.65 -6.28
C TYR A 92 3.07 -9.59 -5.19
N LYS A 93 2.89 -8.34 -5.61
CA LYS A 93 2.80 -7.17 -4.74
C LYS A 93 1.48 -6.49 -5.00
N PHE A 94 0.59 -6.52 -4.01
CA PHE A 94 -0.72 -5.91 -4.08
C PHE A 94 -0.66 -4.54 -3.44
N GLY A 95 -1.02 -3.52 -4.21
CA GLY A 95 -1.12 -2.14 -3.77
C GLY A 95 -2.58 -1.74 -3.61
N LEU A 96 -2.78 -0.44 -3.39
CA LEU A 96 -4.12 0.13 -3.18
C LEU A 96 -4.91 0.30 -4.50
N TYR A 97 -4.20 0.49 -5.61
CA TYR A 97 -4.76 0.85 -6.93
C TYR A 97 -4.52 -0.18 -8.03
N SER A 98 -3.51 -1.01 -7.84
CA SER A 98 -3.11 -2.04 -8.78
C SER A 98 -2.34 -3.11 -8.05
N TYR A 99 -2.13 -4.23 -8.72
CA TYR A 99 -1.21 -5.26 -8.29
C TYR A 99 -0.13 -5.44 -9.36
N CYS A 100 1.05 -5.84 -8.93
CA CYS A 100 2.20 -6.06 -9.80
C CYS A 100 2.81 -7.41 -9.48
N ALA A 101 3.18 -8.16 -10.51
CA ALA A 101 3.80 -9.46 -10.36
C ALA A 101 5.21 -9.44 -10.98
N TYR A 102 6.18 -10.01 -10.30
CA TYR A 102 7.60 -9.94 -10.60
C TYR A 102 8.22 -11.33 -10.63
N VAL A 103 9.12 -11.56 -11.61
CA VAL A 103 9.82 -12.84 -11.78
C VAL A 103 11.07 -12.92 -10.90
N ASN A 104 11.88 -11.85 -10.91
CA ASN A 104 13.16 -11.75 -10.18
C ASN A 104 13.19 -10.52 -9.26
N GLY A 105 12.04 -10.20 -8.64
CA GLY A 105 11.85 -9.06 -7.72
C GLY A 105 11.95 -7.65 -8.33
N SER A 106 12.48 -7.53 -9.55
CA SER A 106 12.75 -6.26 -10.26
C SER A 106 12.10 -6.21 -11.64
N ALA A 107 12.10 -7.31 -12.39
CA ALA A 107 11.42 -7.44 -13.67
C ALA A 107 10.00 -7.96 -13.47
N GLY A 108 9.01 -7.19 -13.90
CA GLY A 108 7.60 -7.54 -13.79
C GLY A 108 6.69 -6.58 -14.54
N SER A 109 5.41 -6.90 -14.57
CA SER A 109 4.35 -6.06 -15.11
C SER A 109 3.25 -5.84 -14.05
N CYS A 110 2.50 -4.77 -14.22
CA CYS A 110 1.42 -4.38 -13.31
C CYS A 110 0.07 -4.47 -14.03
N SER A 111 -0.98 -4.76 -13.27
CA SER A 111 -2.35 -4.68 -13.73
C SER A 111 -2.73 -3.24 -14.09
N ASN A 112 -3.87 -3.09 -14.78
CA ASN A 112 -4.45 -1.77 -15.00
C ASN A 112 -4.70 -1.05 -13.66
N HIS A 113 -4.49 0.27 -13.65
CA HIS A 113 -4.70 1.10 -12.47
C HIS A 113 -6.19 1.43 -12.36
N THR A 114 -6.84 0.91 -11.33
CA THR A 114 -8.25 1.18 -11.06
C THR A 114 -8.41 1.82 -9.68
N VAL A 115 -9.31 2.80 -9.62
CA VAL A 115 -9.68 3.44 -8.35
C VAL A 115 -10.47 2.43 -7.52
N ALA A 116 -10.15 2.33 -6.24
CA ALA A 116 -10.78 1.39 -5.32
C ALA A 116 -10.71 -0.07 -5.82
N SER A 117 -9.54 -0.49 -6.29
CA SER A 117 -9.34 -1.87 -6.73
C SER A 117 -9.66 -2.85 -5.60
N ARG A 118 -10.47 -3.87 -5.89
CA ARG A 118 -10.86 -4.88 -4.91
C ARG A 118 -9.63 -5.75 -4.62
N PHE A 119 -9.34 -5.95 -3.34
CA PHE A 119 -8.25 -6.83 -2.92
C PHE A 119 -8.70 -8.29 -3.08
N GLU A 120 -8.36 -8.90 -4.21
CA GLU A 120 -8.71 -10.29 -4.53
C GLU A 120 -7.45 -11.04 -4.95
N PRO A 121 -6.57 -11.38 -3.98
CA PRO A 121 -5.29 -12.00 -4.32
C PRO A 121 -5.46 -13.39 -4.93
N TYR A 122 -6.43 -14.18 -4.46
CA TYR A 122 -6.70 -15.52 -5.00
C TYR A 122 -7.05 -15.48 -6.49
N SER A 123 -8.01 -14.63 -6.90
CA SER A 123 -8.43 -14.53 -8.31
C SER A 123 -7.31 -14.00 -9.20
N ALA A 124 -6.52 -13.03 -8.73
CA ALA A 124 -5.39 -12.50 -9.48
C ALA A 124 -4.30 -13.55 -9.72
N ILE A 125 -4.02 -14.39 -8.71
CA ILE A 125 -3.02 -15.45 -8.77
C ILE A 125 -3.51 -16.60 -9.67
N THR A 126 -4.76 -17.06 -9.49
CA THR A 126 -5.30 -18.18 -10.30
C THR A 126 -5.56 -17.78 -11.75
N ALA A 127 -5.81 -16.51 -12.05
CA ALA A 127 -5.92 -16.02 -13.42
C ALA A 127 -4.59 -16.06 -14.19
N ASP A 128 -3.45 -16.10 -13.49
CA ASP A 128 -2.11 -16.28 -14.10
C ASP A 128 -1.73 -17.76 -14.25
N MET A 129 -2.37 -18.66 -13.49
CA MET A 129 -2.13 -20.10 -13.58
C MET A 129 -2.72 -20.70 -14.87
N LEU A 130 -2.08 -21.75 -15.39
CA LEU A 130 -2.72 -22.59 -16.41
C LEU A 130 -3.95 -23.30 -15.81
N GLN A 131 -4.99 -23.49 -16.63
CA GLN A 131 -6.29 -24.07 -16.20
C GLN A 131 -6.16 -25.42 -15.48
N ASN A 132 -5.18 -26.24 -15.83
CA ASN A 132 -4.96 -27.53 -15.18
C ASN A 132 -4.57 -27.36 -13.70
N TYR A 133 -3.81 -26.32 -13.36
CA TYR A 133 -3.35 -26.07 -12.00
C TYR A 133 -4.33 -25.24 -11.16
N SER A 134 -5.12 -24.38 -11.80
CA SER A 134 -6.14 -23.59 -11.08
C SER A 134 -7.18 -24.49 -10.40
N GLN A 135 -7.57 -25.61 -11.04
CA GLN A 135 -8.52 -26.58 -10.47
C GLN A 135 -8.01 -27.25 -9.18
N TYR A 136 -6.72 -27.62 -9.13
CA TYR A 136 -6.13 -28.18 -7.92
C TYR A 136 -6.05 -27.15 -6.79
N SER A 137 -5.68 -25.91 -7.13
CA SER A 137 -5.65 -24.82 -6.14
C SER A 137 -7.05 -24.55 -5.57
N ASP A 138 -8.11 -24.66 -6.37
CA ASP A 138 -9.49 -24.46 -5.95
C ASP A 138 -9.93 -25.42 -4.85
N TYR A 139 -9.43 -26.66 -4.88
CA TYR A 139 -9.70 -27.69 -3.88
C TYR A 139 -8.89 -27.48 -2.59
N ILE A 140 -7.62 -27.08 -2.71
CA ILE A 140 -6.73 -26.85 -1.56
C ILE A 140 -7.22 -25.66 -0.72
N PHE A 141 -7.72 -24.60 -1.36
CA PHE A 141 -8.08 -23.35 -0.70
C PHE A 141 -9.58 -23.20 -0.40
N VAL A 142 -10.38 -24.26 -0.53
CA VAL A 142 -11.87 -24.20 -0.52
C VAL A 142 -12.46 -23.59 0.75
N ASP A 143 -11.84 -23.79 1.92
CA ASP A 143 -12.29 -23.28 3.23
C ASP A 143 -11.45 -22.12 3.77
N THR A 144 -10.65 -21.49 2.92
CA THR A 144 -9.72 -20.45 3.36
C THR A 144 -10.31 -19.06 3.15
N THR A 145 -10.06 -18.16 4.10
CA THR A 145 -10.47 -16.76 3.92
C THR A 145 -9.81 -16.09 2.72
N PHE A 146 -8.69 -16.62 2.23
CA PHE A 146 -7.98 -16.16 1.04
C PHE A 146 -8.81 -16.29 -0.25
N LYS A 147 -9.62 -17.35 -0.37
CA LYS A 147 -10.51 -17.58 -1.52
C LYS A 147 -11.76 -16.68 -1.51
N ASN A 148 -12.10 -16.12 -0.35
CA ASN A 148 -13.31 -15.31 -0.18
C ASN A 148 -13.13 -13.88 -0.76
N SER A 149 -13.22 -13.77 -2.08
CA SER A 149 -13.14 -12.50 -2.83
C SER A 149 -14.22 -11.50 -2.41
N SER A 150 -15.42 -11.98 -2.04
CA SER A 150 -16.49 -11.09 -1.58
C SER A 150 -16.10 -10.37 -0.29
N TYR A 151 -15.62 -11.11 0.72
CA TYR A 151 -15.20 -10.54 2.00
C TYR A 151 -13.95 -9.66 1.85
N LEU A 152 -12.88 -10.15 1.21
CA LEU A 152 -11.64 -9.37 1.05
C LEU A 152 -11.88 -8.14 0.16
N GLY A 153 -12.56 -8.32 -0.97
CA GLY A 153 -12.84 -7.28 -1.94
C GLY A 153 -13.78 -6.20 -1.41
N TYR A 154 -14.82 -6.55 -0.65
CA TYR A 154 -15.72 -5.55 -0.05
C TYR A 154 -15.03 -4.73 1.03
N ASN A 155 -14.36 -5.39 1.98
CA ASN A 155 -13.71 -4.70 3.10
C ASN A 155 -12.54 -3.82 2.63
N SER A 156 -11.76 -4.27 1.64
CA SER A 156 -10.67 -3.46 1.06
C SER A 156 -11.19 -2.24 0.31
N HIS A 157 -12.27 -2.40 -0.47
CA HIS A 157 -12.94 -1.29 -1.15
C HIS A 157 -13.45 -0.26 -0.14
N VAL A 158 -14.08 -0.70 0.95
CA VAL A 158 -14.53 0.20 2.02
C VAL A 158 -13.33 0.91 2.68
N ALA A 159 -12.29 0.17 3.08
CA ALA A 159 -11.09 0.73 3.71
C ALA A 159 -10.39 1.78 2.83
N TYR A 160 -10.42 1.59 1.50
CA TYR A 160 -9.93 2.58 0.54
C TYR A 160 -10.61 3.94 0.70
N TYR A 161 -11.95 3.98 0.77
CA TYR A 161 -12.68 5.24 0.95
C TYR A 161 -12.39 5.88 2.31
N PHE A 162 -12.24 5.08 3.38
CA PHE A 162 -11.86 5.60 4.69
C PHE A 162 -10.50 6.33 4.64
N LEU A 163 -9.50 5.76 3.95
CA LEU A 163 -8.20 6.41 3.76
C LEU A 163 -8.30 7.68 2.89
N LEU A 164 -9.11 7.66 1.83
CA LEU A 164 -9.33 8.81 0.96
C LEU A 164 -10.01 9.96 1.72
N PHE A 165 -11.14 9.71 2.38
CA PHE A 165 -11.82 10.73 3.18
C PHE A 165 -10.94 11.25 4.33
N GLY A 166 -10.18 10.36 4.98
CA GLY A 166 -9.24 10.77 6.01
C GLY A 166 -8.17 11.73 5.50
N THR A 167 -7.55 11.44 4.35
CA THR A 167 -6.55 12.34 3.74
C THR A 167 -7.16 13.65 3.22
N LEU A 168 -8.39 13.62 2.70
CA LEU A 168 -9.12 14.82 2.30
C LEU A 168 -9.40 15.74 3.50
N PHE A 169 -9.88 15.18 4.62
CA PHE A 169 -10.10 15.95 5.84
C PHE A 169 -8.79 16.45 6.46
N ALA A 170 -7.69 15.70 6.36
CA ALA A 170 -6.37 16.18 6.78
C ALA A 170 -5.95 17.43 5.98
N PHE A 171 -6.15 17.39 4.66
CA PHE A 171 -5.83 18.52 3.78
C PHE A 171 -6.71 19.74 4.08
N LEU A 172 -8.01 19.54 4.26
CA LEU A 172 -8.94 20.60 4.64
C LEU A 172 -8.62 21.18 6.03
N SER A 173 -8.22 20.33 6.98
CA SER A 173 -7.77 20.76 8.31
C SER A 173 -6.54 21.66 8.22
N LEU A 174 -5.56 21.30 7.38
CA LEU A 174 -4.37 22.13 7.15
C LEU A 174 -4.76 23.49 6.52
N LEU A 175 -5.59 23.47 5.47
CA LEU A 175 -6.01 24.69 4.77
C LEU A 175 -6.79 25.63 5.69
N THR A 176 -7.73 25.10 6.48
CA THR A 176 -8.52 25.88 7.43
C THR A 176 -7.68 26.39 8.60
N GLY A 177 -6.66 25.64 9.05
CA GLY A 177 -5.73 26.07 10.09
C GLY A 177 -4.79 27.22 9.68
N VAL A 178 -4.56 27.43 8.38
CA VAL A 178 -3.74 28.55 7.87
C VAL A 178 -4.54 29.86 7.82
N LEU A 179 -5.86 29.79 7.72
CA LEU A 179 -6.73 30.96 7.60
C LEU A 179 -6.96 31.62 8.97
N ARG A 180 -6.72 32.93 9.05
CA ARG A 180 -6.61 33.72 10.29
C ARG A 180 -7.98 34.14 10.86
N HIS A 181 -8.89 33.18 11.06
CA HIS A 181 -10.21 33.42 11.68
C HIS A 181 -10.48 32.45 12.84
N THR A 182 -11.02 32.97 13.93
CA THR A 182 -11.25 32.23 15.19
C THR A 182 -12.13 31.00 15.03
N PHE A 183 -13.20 31.08 14.24
CA PHE A 183 -14.08 29.93 13.97
C PHE A 183 -13.41 28.82 13.15
N LEU A 184 -12.44 29.17 12.30
CA LEU A 184 -11.74 28.20 11.44
C LEU A 184 -10.77 27.33 12.24
N PHE A 185 -10.23 27.82 13.36
CA PHE A 185 -9.37 27.02 14.25
C PHE A 185 -10.13 25.89 14.96
N PHE A 186 -11.37 26.14 15.39
CA PHE A 186 -12.19 25.08 15.99
C PHE A 186 -12.59 24.02 14.96
N ILE A 187 -12.98 24.48 13.75
CA ILE A 187 -13.32 23.59 12.65
C ILE A 187 -12.10 22.78 12.19
N SER A 188 -10.91 23.38 12.13
CA SER A 188 -9.68 22.68 11.74
C SER A 188 -9.30 21.60 12.74
N ALA A 189 -9.46 21.84 14.04
CA ALA A 189 -9.23 20.86 15.09
C ALA A 189 -10.22 19.69 15.00
N ALA A 190 -11.52 19.96 14.80
CA ALA A 190 -12.53 18.92 14.62
C ALA A 190 -12.25 18.06 13.38
N LEU A 191 -11.89 18.70 12.26
CA LEU A 191 -11.50 18.01 11.01
C LEU A 191 -10.23 17.17 11.19
N ALA A 192 -9.25 17.62 11.99
CA ALA A 192 -8.04 16.86 12.28
C ALA A 192 -8.34 15.58 13.09
N ILE A 193 -9.21 15.68 14.10
CA ILE A 193 -9.65 14.53 14.90
C ILE A 193 -10.41 13.54 14.01
N LEU A 194 -11.35 14.05 13.22
CA LEU A 194 -12.14 13.25 12.29
C LEU A 194 -11.23 12.50 11.31
N SER A 195 -10.32 13.23 10.64
CA SER A 195 -9.31 12.67 9.73
C SER A 195 -8.51 11.53 10.37
N THR A 196 -8.05 11.73 11.61
CA THR A 196 -7.25 10.75 12.36
C THR A 196 -8.05 9.47 12.61
N ILE A 197 -9.33 9.58 12.97
CA ILE A 197 -10.22 8.42 13.17
C ILE A 197 -10.42 7.66 11.85
N PHE A 198 -10.70 8.35 10.74
CA PHE A 198 -10.88 7.73 9.43
C PHE A 198 -9.62 6.96 8.97
N ILE A 199 -8.43 7.54 9.14
CA ILE A 199 -7.17 6.87 8.79
C ILE A 199 -6.89 5.68 9.71
N LEU A 200 -7.18 5.79 11.00
CA LEU A 200 -7.03 4.69 11.96
C LEU A 200 -7.90 3.50 11.56
N ILE A 201 -9.18 3.74 11.23
CA ILE A 201 -10.12 2.69 10.77
C ILE A 201 -9.61 2.05 9.48
N GLY A 202 -9.22 2.87 8.48
CA GLY A 202 -8.69 2.36 7.21
C GLY A 202 -7.43 1.51 7.39
N ALA A 203 -6.49 1.93 8.24
CA ALA A 203 -5.27 1.19 8.54
C ALA A 203 -5.56 -0.11 9.29
N ALA A 204 -6.50 -0.10 10.25
CA ALA A 204 -6.91 -1.29 11.00
C ALA A 204 -7.56 -2.34 10.09
N ILE A 205 -8.49 -1.93 9.21
CA ILE A 205 -9.14 -2.85 8.27
C ILE A 205 -8.09 -3.49 7.35
N TRP A 206 -7.21 -2.69 6.73
CA TRP A 206 -6.13 -3.23 5.87
C TRP A 206 -5.20 -4.19 6.62
N THR A 207 -4.84 -3.88 7.86
CA THR A 207 -4.01 -4.76 8.69
C THR A 207 -4.71 -6.10 8.95
N SER A 208 -6.00 -6.07 9.27
CA SER A 208 -6.79 -7.30 9.51
C SER A 208 -6.96 -8.16 8.25
N LEU A 209 -7.12 -7.53 7.07
CA LEU A 209 -7.21 -8.24 5.80
C LEU A 209 -5.90 -8.95 5.46
N VAL A 210 -4.76 -8.28 5.65
CA VAL A 210 -3.45 -8.89 5.44
C VAL A 210 -3.20 -10.01 6.44
N LYS A 211 -3.55 -9.84 7.72
CA LYS A 211 -3.45 -10.93 8.72
C LYS A 211 -4.29 -12.16 8.34
N LYS A 212 -5.47 -11.96 7.76
CA LYS A 212 -6.31 -13.07 7.28
C LYS A 212 -5.69 -13.76 6.06
N ALA A 213 -5.13 -12.99 5.12
CA ALA A 213 -4.42 -13.55 3.97
C ALA A 213 -3.17 -14.34 4.40
N GLU A 214 -2.42 -13.85 5.40
CA GLU A 214 -1.28 -14.55 6.01
C GLU A 214 -1.65 -15.91 6.63
N GLY A 215 -2.93 -16.14 6.94
CA GLY A 215 -3.42 -17.44 7.43
C GLY A 215 -3.09 -18.60 6.49
N VAL A 216 -2.93 -18.35 5.18
CA VAL A 216 -2.51 -19.36 4.20
C VAL A 216 -1.12 -19.92 4.49
N ASN A 217 -0.23 -19.12 5.09
CA ASN A 217 1.13 -19.58 5.42
C ASN A 217 1.13 -20.73 6.45
N THR A 218 0.04 -20.90 7.19
CA THR A 218 -0.10 -21.97 8.20
C THR A 218 -0.76 -23.23 7.65
N LEU A 219 -1.21 -23.22 6.40
CA LEU A 219 -1.79 -24.38 5.74
C LEU A 219 -0.69 -25.36 5.35
N GLN A 220 -0.91 -26.63 5.69
CA GLN A 220 -0.03 -27.74 5.33
C GLN A 220 -0.79 -28.65 4.38
N ILE A 221 -0.28 -28.81 3.16
CA ILE A 221 -0.92 -29.63 2.11
C ILE A 221 -0.71 -31.13 2.42
N SER A 222 0.43 -31.50 3.00
CA SER A 222 0.75 -32.87 3.41
C SER A 222 1.81 -32.88 4.51
N SER A 223 1.76 -33.88 5.41
CA SER A 223 2.66 -34.15 6.56
C SER A 223 3.86 -33.20 6.76
N GLY A 224 3.59 -31.98 7.26
CA GLY A 224 4.63 -31.01 7.66
C GLY A 224 5.23 -30.15 6.53
N VAL A 225 4.77 -30.27 5.29
CA VAL A 225 5.23 -29.48 4.15
C VAL A 225 4.33 -28.23 4.00
N PRO A 226 4.89 -27.01 4.11
CA PRO A 226 4.13 -25.78 3.90
C PRO A 226 3.74 -25.61 2.42
N ASP A 227 2.63 -24.93 2.15
CA ASP A 227 2.01 -24.68 0.83
C ASP A 227 2.95 -24.01 -0.21
N GLY A 228 4.10 -23.48 0.24
CA GLY A 228 5.05 -22.82 -0.65
C GLY A 228 4.66 -21.40 -1.03
N ILE A 229 3.51 -20.94 -0.57
CA ILE A 229 3.04 -19.56 -0.64
C ILE A 229 3.35 -18.91 0.70
N SER A 230 4.15 -17.85 0.70
CA SER A 230 4.36 -17.03 1.89
C SER A 230 3.91 -15.60 1.63
N MET A 231 2.97 -15.14 2.44
CA MET A 231 2.45 -13.78 2.41
C MET A 231 3.05 -12.95 3.55
N SER A 232 3.40 -11.70 3.27
CA SER A 232 4.01 -10.77 4.21
C SER A 232 3.50 -9.34 4.02
N TYR A 233 3.63 -8.55 5.09
CA TYR A 233 3.25 -7.13 5.12
C TYR A 233 4.05 -6.34 4.11
N GLY A 234 3.36 -5.56 3.28
CA GLY A 234 3.98 -4.56 2.44
C GLY A 234 4.30 -3.29 3.23
N THR A 235 5.23 -2.48 2.69
CA THR A 235 5.63 -1.19 3.27
C THR A 235 4.48 -0.20 3.42
N GLY A 236 3.40 -0.35 2.66
CA GLY A 236 2.23 0.53 2.70
C GLY A 236 1.48 0.54 4.02
N ILE A 237 1.46 -0.60 4.74
CA ILE A 237 0.80 -0.69 6.05
C ILE A 237 1.58 0.11 7.09
N TYR A 238 2.91 0.03 7.07
CA TYR A 238 3.74 0.87 7.95
C TYR A 238 3.57 2.35 7.65
N LEU A 239 3.37 2.72 6.38
CA LEU A 239 3.15 4.10 5.98
C LEU A 239 1.81 4.64 6.47
N SER A 240 0.74 3.85 6.45
CA SER A 240 -0.57 4.28 6.97
C SER A 240 -0.56 4.47 8.49
N TRP A 241 0.12 3.58 9.24
CA TRP A 241 0.32 3.75 10.67
C TRP A 241 1.21 4.96 11.01
N ALA A 242 2.25 5.23 10.21
CA ALA A 242 3.06 6.42 10.37
C ALA A 242 2.25 7.70 10.11
N ALA A 243 1.41 7.71 9.07
CA ALA A 243 0.51 8.83 8.78
C ALA A 243 -0.44 9.09 9.94
N PHE A 244 -1.03 8.05 10.52
CA PHE A 244 -1.83 8.16 11.75
C PHE A 244 -1.06 8.80 12.90
N ALA A 245 0.17 8.33 13.18
CA ALA A 245 0.98 8.88 14.26
C ALA A 245 1.32 10.36 14.05
N CYS A 246 1.66 10.75 12.81
CA CYS A 246 1.92 12.15 12.46
C CYS A 246 0.68 13.03 12.63
N LEU A 247 -0.49 12.55 12.22
CA LEU A 247 -1.75 13.29 12.39
C LEU A 247 -2.14 13.41 13.86
N ALA A 248 -2.04 12.32 14.63
CA ALA A 248 -2.28 12.34 16.06
C ALA A 248 -1.37 13.33 16.79
N ALA A 249 -0.07 13.34 16.46
CA ALA A 249 0.88 14.31 17.00
C ALA A 249 0.53 15.77 16.62
N SER A 250 -0.02 15.98 15.43
CA SER A 250 -0.45 17.32 14.97
C SER A 250 -1.70 17.85 15.69
N ILE A 251 -2.48 17.00 16.36
CA ILE A 251 -3.66 17.45 17.12
C ILE A 251 -3.25 18.33 18.32
N VAL A 252 -2.11 18.03 18.96
CA VAL A 252 -1.62 18.76 20.15
C VAL A 252 -1.47 20.26 19.91
N PRO A 253 -0.73 20.74 18.89
CA PRO A 253 -0.62 22.18 18.62
C PRO A 253 -1.96 22.82 18.23
N TYR A 254 -2.87 22.10 17.56
CA TYR A 254 -4.21 22.63 17.26
C TYR A 254 -5.05 22.85 18.53
N LEU A 255 -5.00 21.91 19.50
CA LEU A 255 -5.68 22.07 20.78
C LEU A 255 -5.09 23.20 21.62
N ILE A 256 -3.76 23.31 21.68
CA ILE A 256 -3.09 24.43 22.37
C ILE A 256 -3.49 25.75 21.73
N SER A 257 -3.43 25.88 20.40
CA SER A 257 -3.82 27.12 19.71
C SER A 257 -5.29 27.50 19.98
N CYS A 258 -6.19 26.52 20.11
CA CYS A 258 -7.59 26.77 20.45
C CYS A 258 -7.77 27.23 21.92
N CYS A 259 -7.05 26.63 22.87
CA CYS A 259 -7.19 26.91 24.30
C CYS A 259 -6.36 28.12 24.79
N THR A 260 -5.27 28.47 24.10
CA THR A 260 -4.39 29.59 24.47
C THR A 260 -4.80 30.91 23.82
N TYR A 261 -5.77 30.88 22.91
CA TYR A 261 -6.34 32.09 22.31
C TYR A 261 -7.19 32.84 23.35
N ARG A 262 -6.56 33.82 24.01
CA ARG A 262 -7.27 34.89 24.72
C ARG A 262 -7.83 35.84 23.65
N GLY A 263 -9.16 35.92 23.56
CA GLY A 263 -9.86 36.96 22.81
C GLY A 263 -9.61 38.34 23.38
#